data_AF-A0AAP5Z2A8-F1
#
_entry.id   AF-A0AAP5Z2A8-F1
#
_cell.length_a   1.000
_cell.length_b   1.000
_cell.length_c   1.000
_cell.angle_alpha   90.00
_cell.angle_beta   90.00
_cell.angle_gamma   90.00
#
_symmetry.space_group_name_H-M   'P 1'
#
loop_
_entity.id
_entity.type
_entity.pdbx_description
1 polymer ?
#
loop_
_entity_poly.entity_id
_entity_poly.type
_entity_poly.pdbx_seq_one_letter_code
_entity_poly.pdbx_strand_id
1 'polypeptide(L)'
;DIAKDVQLAQAPTELLPPYVAPEIEDVSAEDIKRAQDVLAASTRPVLYVGGGVQLAKATDAVREFLRLNPMPAVSTLKGLGTIERHDPHYLGMLGMHGTKAANLVVQEADLLIVVGARFDDRVTGKLDTFAPHAKVIHIDIDAAEIHKLRHANAPLRGDINTILPQLE
;
A
#
# COMPACT_ATOMS: atom_id res chain seq x y z
N ASP A 1 12.78 16.39 23.26
CA ASP A 1 13.08 17.42 24.28
C ASP A 1 14.31 16.95 25.03
N ILE A 2 15.35 17.79 25.12
CA ILE A 2 16.60 17.44 25.80
C ILE A 2 16.89 18.58 26.77
N ALA A 3 17.03 18.26 28.06
CA ALA A 3 17.23 19.25 29.10
C ALA A 3 18.53 20.05 28.90
N LYS A 4 18.52 21.32 29.32
CA LYS A 4 19.61 22.28 29.09
C LYS A 4 20.94 21.85 29.72
N ASP A 5 20.89 21.26 30.90
CA ASP A 5 22.03 20.70 31.61
C ASP A 5 22.68 19.54 30.85
N VAL A 6 21.87 18.66 30.24
CA VAL A 6 22.36 17.57 29.37
C VAL A 6 23.03 18.10 28.11
N GLN A 7 22.48 19.16 27.50
CA GLN A 7 23.09 19.79 26.31
C GLN A 7 24.43 20.47 26.60
N LEU A 8 24.62 20.99 27.82
CA LEU A 8 25.83 21.71 28.23
C LEU A 8 26.88 20.80 28.89
N ALA A 9 26.50 19.57 29.25
CA ALA A 9 27.41 18.61 29.84
C ALA A 9 28.49 18.19 28.83
N GLN A 10 29.72 17.98 29.33
CA GLN A 10 30.77 17.37 28.53
C GLN A 10 30.44 15.88 28.33
N ALA A 11 30.51 15.41 27.09
CA ALA A 11 30.30 14.01 26.73
C ALA A 11 31.43 13.51 25.80
N PRO A 12 31.69 12.20 25.76
CA PRO A 12 32.61 11.62 24.77
C PRO A 12 32.17 12.01 23.36
N THR A 13 33.14 12.42 22.52
CA THR A 13 32.91 12.74 21.10
C THR A 13 32.89 11.49 20.22
N GLU A 14 32.86 10.30 20.81
CA GLU A 14 32.70 9.06 20.05
C GLU A 14 31.37 9.13 19.30
N LEU A 15 31.49 9.18 17.97
CA LEU A 15 30.33 9.09 17.10
C LEU A 15 29.65 7.76 17.41
N LEU A 16 28.37 7.84 17.78
CA LEU A 16 27.53 6.65 17.81
C LEU A 16 27.66 5.95 16.44
N PRO A 17 27.71 4.61 16.42
CA PRO A 17 27.72 3.89 15.15
C PRO A 17 26.52 4.35 14.32
N PRO A 18 26.68 4.46 12.98
CA PRO A 18 25.55 4.80 12.13
C PRO A 18 24.43 3.79 12.37
N TYR A 19 23.20 4.29 12.44
CA TYR A 19 22.04 3.41 12.50
C TYR A 19 21.99 2.57 11.22
N VAL A 20 21.95 1.25 11.39
CA VAL A 20 21.70 0.30 10.31
C VAL A 20 20.27 -0.16 10.47
N ALA A 21 19.44 0.10 9.45
CA ALA A 21 18.08 -0.42 9.45
C ALA A 21 18.12 -1.96 9.44
N PRO A 22 17.24 -2.63 10.19
CA PRO A 22 17.15 -4.08 10.13
C PRO A 22 16.80 -4.51 8.71
N GLU A 23 17.43 -5.58 8.24
CA GLU A 23 17.03 -6.22 6.98
C GLU A 23 15.60 -6.72 7.11
N ILE A 24 14.83 -6.52 6.05
CA ILE A 24 13.48 -7.06 5.92
C ILE A 24 13.62 -8.32 5.08
N GLU A 25 13.19 -9.45 5.64
CA GLU A 25 13.19 -10.72 4.92
C GLU A 25 12.34 -10.62 3.65
N ASP A 26 12.82 -11.24 2.58
CA ASP A 26 12.07 -11.35 1.35
C ASP A 26 10.77 -12.14 1.59
N VAL A 27 9.73 -11.76 0.86
CA VAL A 27 8.45 -12.47 0.90
C VAL A 27 8.64 -13.88 0.37
N SER A 28 8.09 -14.87 1.08
CA SER A 28 8.22 -16.27 0.68
C SER A 28 7.54 -16.54 -0.67
N ALA A 29 8.10 -17.48 -1.44
CA ALA A 29 7.49 -17.89 -2.71
C ALA A 29 6.06 -18.44 -2.54
N GLU A 30 5.76 -19.03 -1.38
CA GLU A 30 4.40 -19.51 -1.05
C GLU A 30 3.42 -18.34 -0.88
N ASP A 31 3.85 -17.25 -0.23
CA ASP A 31 3.01 -16.07 -0.04
C ASP A 31 2.78 -15.32 -1.36
N ILE A 32 3.83 -15.20 -2.18
CA ILE A 32 3.70 -14.68 -3.55
C ILE A 32 2.72 -15.53 -4.35
N LYS A 33 2.87 -16.87 -4.32
CA LYS A 33 1.97 -17.78 -5.03
C LYS A 33 0.53 -17.65 -4.56
N ARG A 34 0.30 -17.51 -3.24
CA ARG A 34 -1.03 -17.28 -2.67
C ARG A 34 -1.63 -15.96 -3.17
N ALA A 35 -0.84 -14.89 -3.26
CA ALA A 35 -1.31 -13.61 -3.79
C ALA A 35 -1.66 -13.71 -5.29
N GLN A 36 -0.81 -14.38 -6.09
CA GLN A 36 -1.10 -14.65 -7.50
C GLN A 36 -2.39 -15.45 -7.68
N ASP A 37 -2.61 -16.49 -6.86
CA ASP A 37 -3.83 -17.31 -6.93
C ASP A 37 -5.09 -16.51 -6.56
N VAL A 38 -4.99 -15.62 -5.56
CA VAL A 38 -6.08 -14.70 -5.21
C VAL A 38 -6.36 -13.70 -6.32
N LEU A 39 -5.31 -13.16 -6.96
CA LEU A 39 -5.40 -12.25 -8.09
C LEU A 39 -6.04 -12.92 -9.30
N ALA A 40 -5.58 -14.11 -9.68
CA ALA A 40 -6.07 -14.88 -10.82
C ALA A 40 -7.54 -15.33 -10.65
N ALA A 41 -8.01 -15.51 -9.42
CA ALA A 41 -9.39 -15.86 -9.13
C ALA A 41 -10.37 -14.65 -9.11
N SER A 42 -9.85 -13.42 -9.14
CA SER A 42 -10.66 -12.20 -9.08
C SER A 42 -11.23 -11.83 -10.45
N THR A 43 -12.47 -11.36 -10.46
CA THR A 43 -13.15 -10.88 -11.69
C THR A 43 -13.34 -9.36 -11.70
N ARG A 44 -13.24 -8.71 -10.53
CA ARG A 44 -13.37 -7.27 -10.34
C ARG A 44 -12.27 -6.73 -9.41
N PRO A 45 -10.98 -6.90 -9.77
CA PRO A 45 -9.88 -6.37 -8.97
C PRO A 45 -9.81 -4.85 -9.09
N VAL A 46 -9.42 -4.20 -7.99
CA VAL A 46 -9.16 -2.76 -7.96
C VAL A 46 -7.78 -2.52 -7.36
N LEU A 47 -6.94 -1.80 -8.11
CA LEU A 47 -5.64 -1.34 -7.63
C LEU A 47 -5.84 -0.13 -6.71
N TYR A 48 -5.43 -0.26 -5.46
CA TYR A 48 -5.59 0.76 -4.43
C TYR A 48 -4.22 1.28 -3.96
N VAL A 49 -3.86 2.47 -4.42
CA VAL A 49 -2.54 3.08 -4.22
C VAL A 49 -2.49 4.03 -3.02
N GLY A 50 -1.52 3.80 -2.13
CA GLY A 50 -1.25 4.63 -0.96
C GLY A 50 -0.01 5.50 -1.07
N GLY A 51 0.27 6.25 -0.01
CA GLY A 51 1.47 7.09 0.08
C GLY A 51 2.78 6.33 0.22
N GLY A 52 2.72 5.06 0.66
CA GLY A 52 3.89 4.18 0.77
C GLY A 52 4.61 3.98 -0.57
N VAL A 53 3.90 4.07 -1.70
CA VAL A 53 4.52 3.95 -3.04
C VAL A 53 5.54 5.06 -3.28
N GLN A 54 5.22 6.31 -2.94
CA GLN A 54 6.15 7.43 -3.12
C GLN A 54 7.33 7.33 -2.14
N LEU A 55 7.07 6.91 -0.90
CA LEU A 55 8.12 6.68 0.10
C LEU A 55 9.11 5.60 -0.35
N ALA A 56 8.62 4.54 -0.98
CA ALA A 56 9.42 3.46 -1.55
C ALA A 56 10.00 3.78 -2.94
N LYS A 57 9.74 4.98 -3.50
CA LYS A 57 10.10 5.34 -4.88
C LYS A 57 9.61 4.34 -5.93
N ALA A 58 8.47 3.70 -5.69
CA ALA A 58 7.94 2.58 -6.47
C ALA A 58 6.92 3.00 -7.54
N THR A 59 6.94 4.27 -7.96
CA THR A 59 5.97 4.80 -8.96
C THR A 59 6.02 4.02 -10.26
N ASP A 60 7.22 3.75 -10.77
CA ASP A 60 7.39 3.06 -12.05
C ASP A 60 6.93 1.60 -11.97
N ALA A 61 7.23 0.92 -10.85
CA ALA A 61 6.75 -0.43 -10.61
C ALA A 61 5.21 -0.51 -10.61
N VAL A 62 4.54 0.46 -9.97
CA VAL A 62 3.06 0.51 -9.96
C VAL A 62 2.47 0.78 -11.34
N ARG A 63 3.08 1.68 -12.12
CA ARG A 63 2.64 1.96 -13.49
C ARG A 63 2.84 0.78 -14.41
N GLU A 64 3.98 0.10 -14.30
CA GLU A 64 4.28 -1.08 -15.10
C GLU A 64 3.33 -2.23 -14.74
N PHE A 65 3.09 -2.47 -13.45
CA PHE A 65 2.11 -3.45 -13.00
C PHE A 65 0.71 -3.17 -13.57
N LEU A 66 0.26 -1.92 -13.51
CA LEU A 66 -1.04 -1.52 -14.07
C LEU A 66 -1.10 -1.66 -15.61
N ARG A 67 0.03 -1.42 -16.29
CA ARG A 67 0.15 -1.61 -17.74
C ARG A 67 0.04 -3.09 -18.14
N LEU A 68 0.66 -3.98 -17.36
CA LEU A 68 0.62 -5.43 -17.57
C LEU A 68 -0.70 -6.05 -17.12
N ASN A 69 -1.33 -5.45 -16.11
CA ASN A 69 -2.59 -5.91 -15.52
C ASN A 69 -3.64 -4.79 -15.55
N PRO A 70 -4.25 -4.50 -16.71
CA PRO A 70 -5.24 -3.43 -16.84
C PRO A 70 -6.44 -3.66 -15.93
N MET A 71 -6.66 -2.77 -14.96
CA MET A 71 -7.77 -2.85 -14.00
C MET A 71 -8.11 -1.47 -13.45
N PRO A 72 -9.34 -1.24 -12.94
CA PRO A 72 -9.66 0.02 -12.29
C PRO A 72 -8.68 0.35 -11.15
N ALA A 73 -8.22 1.60 -11.11
CA ALA A 73 -7.24 2.03 -10.13
C ALA A 73 -7.68 3.31 -9.42
N VAL A 74 -7.40 3.36 -8.12
CA VAL A 74 -7.74 4.46 -7.21
C VAL A 74 -6.56 4.83 -6.34
N SER A 75 -6.54 6.04 -5.82
CA SER A 75 -5.47 6.52 -4.93
C SER A 75 -6.02 7.12 -3.65
N THR A 76 -5.32 6.94 -2.53
CA THR A 76 -5.48 7.84 -1.38
C THR A 76 -5.04 9.25 -1.75
N LEU A 77 -5.35 10.23 -0.89
CA LEU A 77 -4.76 11.58 -0.99
C LEU A 77 -3.23 11.53 -1.05
N LYS A 78 -2.60 10.63 -0.26
CA LYS A 78 -1.14 10.50 -0.19
C LYS A 78 -0.54 9.73 -1.37
N GLY A 79 -1.35 8.97 -2.10
CA GLY A 79 -0.95 8.24 -3.31
C GLY A 79 -1.07 9.06 -4.60
N LEU A 80 -1.70 10.25 -4.56
CA LEU A 80 -1.87 11.11 -5.74
C LEU A 80 -0.53 11.40 -6.43
N GLY A 81 -0.52 11.29 -7.76
CA GLY A 81 0.67 11.47 -8.59
C GLY A 81 1.40 10.18 -8.96
N THR A 82 1.08 9.06 -8.29
CA THR A 82 1.61 7.74 -8.64
C THR A 82 1.09 7.29 -10.00
N ILE A 83 -0.24 7.24 -10.17
CA ILE A 83 -0.88 6.92 -11.45
C ILE A 83 -1.05 8.20 -12.25
N GLU A 84 -0.84 8.13 -13.56
CA GLU A 84 -0.99 9.28 -14.43
C GLU A 84 -2.44 9.77 -14.48
N ARG A 85 -2.62 11.09 -14.46
CA ARG A 85 -3.96 11.71 -14.40
C ARG A 85 -4.89 11.30 -15.54
N HIS A 86 -4.33 11.02 -16.71
CA HIS A 86 -5.08 10.67 -17.92
C HIS A 86 -4.98 9.17 -18.26
N ASP A 87 -4.46 8.35 -17.35
CA ASP A 87 -4.53 6.90 -17.51
C ASP A 87 -6.00 6.47 -17.59
N PRO A 88 -6.40 5.68 -18.60
CA PRO A 88 -7.81 5.31 -18.80
C PRO A 88 -8.38 4.46 -17.65
N HIS A 89 -7.53 3.84 -16.84
CA HIS A 89 -7.95 3.02 -15.71
C HIS A 89 -8.03 3.80 -14.39
N TYR A 90 -7.53 5.03 -14.34
CA TYR A 90 -7.47 5.82 -13.12
C TYR A 90 -8.79 6.56 -12.85
N LEU A 91 -9.46 6.19 -11.75
CA LEU A 91 -10.74 6.77 -11.35
C LEU A 91 -10.62 7.91 -10.33
N GLY A 92 -9.40 8.29 -9.99
CA GLY A 92 -9.12 9.37 -9.06
C GLY A 92 -9.02 8.92 -7.60
N MET A 93 -9.24 9.87 -6.71
CA MET A 93 -9.16 9.64 -5.27
C MET A 93 -10.40 8.90 -4.76
N LEU A 94 -10.23 7.94 -3.85
CA LEU A 94 -11.32 7.33 -3.08
C LEU A 94 -11.50 8.01 -1.71
N GLY A 95 -12.60 7.70 -1.01
CA GLY A 95 -12.89 8.18 0.34
C GLY A 95 -13.87 9.36 0.39
N MET A 96 -13.96 10.00 1.56
CA MET A 96 -14.95 11.05 1.84
C MET A 96 -14.85 12.28 0.91
N HIS A 97 -13.68 12.51 0.33
CA HIS A 97 -13.40 13.62 -0.59
C HIS A 97 -13.08 13.11 -2.01
N GLY A 98 -13.28 11.81 -2.23
CA GLY A 98 -12.97 11.12 -3.47
C GLY A 98 -14.05 11.31 -4.54
N THR A 99 -13.81 10.72 -5.71
CA THR A 99 -14.79 10.70 -6.80
C THR A 99 -15.85 9.64 -6.54
N LYS A 100 -17.06 9.88 -7.06
CA LYS A 100 -18.14 8.88 -7.01
C LYS A 100 -17.74 7.58 -7.71
N ALA A 101 -17.04 7.67 -8.84
CA ALA A 101 -16.59 6.52 -9.61
C ALA A 101 -15.59 5.65 -8.81
N ALA A 102 -14.59 6.27 -8.17
CA ALA A 102 -13.63 5.57 -7.34
C ALA A 102 -14.32 4.84 -6.16
N ASN A 103 -15.25 5.51 -5.48
CA ASN A 103 -15.97 4.89 -4.36
C ASN A 103 -16.89 3.74 -4.82
N LEU A 104 -17.58 3.89 -5.94
CA LEU A 104 -18.44 2.82 -6.47
C LEU A 104 -17.64 1.59 -6.89
N VAL A 105 -16.51 1.76 -7.60
CA VAL A 105 -15.72 0.59 -8.02
C VAL A 105 -15.14 -0.16 -6.83
N VAL A 106 -14.70 0.57 -5.80
CA VAL A 106 -14.16 -0.03 -4.57
C VAL A 106 -15.26 -0.77 -3.82
N GLN A 107 -16.47 -0.22 -3.75
CA GLN A 107 -17.60 -0.85 -3.10
C GLN A 107 -18.00 -2.18 -3.79
N GLU A 108 -17.90 -2.21 -5.11
CA GLU A 108 -18.20 -3.35 -5.95
C GLU A 108 -17.01 -4.30 -6.14
N ALA A 109 -15.82 -4.00 -5.62
CA ALA A 109 -14.65 -4.85 -5.83
C ALA A 109 -14.83 -6.25 -5.19
N ASP A 110 -14.34 -7.28 -5.87
CA ASP A 110 -14.16 -8.62 -5.26
C ASP A 110 -12.72 -8.85 -4.78
N LEU A 111 -11.79 -7.94 -5.14
CA LEU A 111 -10.42 -7.90 -4.67
C LEU A 111 -9.91 -6.46 -4.62
N LEU A 112 -9.29 -6.08 -3.50
CA LEU A 112 -8.45 -4.89 -3.40
C LEU A 112 -6.98 -5.30 -3.37
N ILE A 113 -6.19 -4.70 -4.27
CA ILE A 113 -4.72 -4.79 -4.28
C ILE A 113 -4.20 -3.52 -3.64
N VAL A 114 -3.93 -3.57 -2.34
CA VAL A 114 -3.58 -2.41 -1.52
C VAL A 114 -2.08 -2.26 -1.49
N VAL A 115 -1.57 -1.21 -2.15
CA VAL A 115 -0.13 -1.00 -2.32
C VAL A 115 0.32 0.25 -1.55
N GLY A 116 1.01 0.04 -0.43
CA GLY A 116 1.52 1.11 0.44
C GLY A 116 0.43 2.02 1.02
N ALA A 117 -0.79 1.50 1.15
CA ALA A 117 -1.94 2.20 1.71
C ALA A 117 -2.33 1.62 3.06
N ARG A 118 -2.81 2.51 3.91
CA ARG A 118 -3.50 2.18 5.16
C ARG A 118 -5.00 2.36 4.95
N PHE A 119 -5.80 1.57 5.66
CA PHE A 119 -7.26 1.71 5.68
C PHE A 119 -7.69 2.85 6.63
N ASP A 120 -7.22 4.07 6.36
CA ASP A 120 -7.53 5.22 7.22
C ASP A 120 -9.02 5.58 7.19
N ASP A 121 -9.50 6.14 8.30
CA ASP A 121 -10.91 6.47 8.52
C ASP A 121 -11.47 7.45 7.49
N ARG A 122 -10.63 8.32 6.90
CA ARG A 122 -11.05 9.26 5.87
C ARG A 122 -11.23 8.62 4.50
N VAL A 123 -10.64 7.46 4.30
CA VAL A 123 -10.89 6.60 3.14
C VAL A 123 -12.07 5.67 3.39
N THR A 124 -12.06 4.93 4.50
CA THR A 124 -13.02 3.85 4.70
C THR A 124 -14.36 4.31 5.26
N GLY A 125 -14.40 5.45 5.95
CA GLY A 125 -15.56 5.85 6.74
C GLY A 125 -15.92 4.76 7.74
N LYS A 126 -17.08 4.12 7.57
CA LYS A 126 -17.44 2.93 8.35
C LYS A 126 -16.81 1.69 7.73
N LEU A 127 -15.78 1.18 8.39
CA LEU A 127 -14.93 0.09 7.91
C LEU A 127 -15.71 -1.18 7.55
N ASP A 128 -16.70 -1.59 8.36
CA ASP A 128 -17.52 -2.79 8.10
C ASP A 128 -18.32 -2.72 6.80
N THR A 129 -18.53 -1.52 6.26
CA THR A 129 -19.28 -1.29 5.02
C THR A 129 -18.37 -1.00 3.83
N PHE A 130 -17.06 -0.88 4.04
CA PHE A 130 -16.09 -0.52 3.01
C PHE A 130 -15.68 -1.77 2.21
N ALA A 131 -15.97 -1.77 0.90
CA ALA A 131 -15.65 -2.85 -0.01
C ALA A 131 -16.01 -4.25 0.56
N PRO A 132 -17.26 -4.46 0.98
CA PRO A 132 -17.66 -5.55 1.90
C PRO A 132 -17.45 -6.96 1.33
N HIS A 133 -17.31 -7.08 0.01
CA HIS A 133 -17.12 -8.35 -0.68
C HIS A 133 -15.69 -8.60 -1.13
N ALA A 134 -14.80 -7.61 -0.96
CA ALA A 134 -13.45 -7.71 -1.48
C ALA A 134 -12.57 -8.58 -0.58
N LYS A 135 -11.84 -9.52 -1.20
CA LYS A 135 -10.59 -10.02 -0.65
C LYS A 135 -9.54 -8.91 -0.66
N VAL A 136 -8.47 -9.07 0.10
CA VAL A 136 -7.40 -8.08 0.20
C VAL A 136 -6.03 -8.74 -0.01
N ILE A 137 -5.31 -8.26 -1.02
CA ILE A 137 -3.83 -8.37 -1.07
C ILE A 137 -3.31 -7.07 -0.45
N HIS A 138 -2.50 -7.17 0.61
CA HIS A 138 -1.99 -5.99 1.32
C HIS A 138 -0.47 -5.97 1.29
N ILE A 139 0.09 -5.02 0.54
CA ILE A 139 1.52 -4.79 0.40
C ILE A 139 1.90 -3.57 1.24
N ASP A 140 2.62 -3.78 2.33
CA ASP A 140 3.15 -2.71 3.18
C ASP A 140 4.47 -3.15 3.82
N ILE A 141 5.35 -2.18 4.10
CA ILE A 141 6.62 -2.43 4.78
C ILE A 141 6.42 -2.55 6.29
N ASP A 142 5.40 -1.89 6.83
CA ASP A 142 5.08 -1.84 8.24
C ASP A 142 4.19 -3.02 8.64
N ALA A 143 4.76 -3.98 9.37
CA ALA A 143 4.04 -5.13 9.89
C ALA A 143 2.84 -4.74 10.76
N ALA A 144 2.88 -3.58 11.41
CA ALA A 144 1.80 -3.12 12.29
C ALA A 144 0.55 -2.67 11.52
N GLU A 145 0.65 -2.42 10.22
CA GLU A 145 -0.49 -2.02 9.38
C GLU A 145 -1.19 -3.21 8.73
N ILE A 146 -0.50 -4.35 8.60
CA ILE A 146 -1.06 -5.60 8.10
C ILE A 146 -2.03 -6.19 9.13
N HIS A 147 -3.23 -6.60 8.70
CA HIS A 147 -4.34 -7.10 9.55
C HIS A 147 -4.90 -6.13 10.61
N LYS A 148 -4.35 -4.91 10.73
CA LYS A 148 -4.71 -3.96 11.81
C LYS A 148 -6.17 -3.55 11.81
N LEU A 149 -6.65 -3.08 10.66
CA LEU A 149 -8.01 -2.60 10.47
C LEU A 149 -8.81 -3.59 9.64
N ARG A 150 -8.20 -4.17 8.62
CA ARG A 150 -8.84 -5.14 7.73
C ARG A 150 -7.97 -6.37 7.58
N HIS A 151 -8.61 -7.53 7.64
CA HIS A 151 -7.94 -8.81 7.41
C HIS A 151 -7.43 -8.90 5.96
N ALA A 152 -6.12 -9.06 5.78
CA ALA A 152 -5.51 -9.35 4.49
C ALA A 152 -5.64 -10.85 4.16
N ASN A 153 -6.19 -11.19 3.00
CA ASN A 153 -6.23 -12.58 2.53
C ASN A 153 -4.86 -13.05 2.03
N ALA A 154 -4.06 -12.12 1.50
CA ALA A 154 -2.67 -12.33 1.11
C ALA A 154 -1.83 -11.13 1.59
N PRO A 155 -1.32 -11.16 2.84
CA PRO A 155 -0.41 -10.14 3.34
C PRO A 155 0.99 -10.32 2.74
N LEU A 156 1.57 -9.25 2.20
CA LEU A 156 2.92 -9.26 1.62
C LEU A 156 3.73 -8.14 2.27
N ARG A 157 4.55 -8.49 3.27
CA ARG A 157 5.40 -7.53 3.98
C ARG A 157 6.74 -7.38 3.27
N GLY A 158 7.07 -6.19 2.79
CA GLY A 158 8.38 -5.93 2.18
C GLY A 158 8.40 -4.72 1.25
N ASP A 159 9.47 -4.62 0.46
CA ASP A 159 9.63 -3.56 -0.54
C ASP A 159 8.66 -3.77 -1.71
N ILE A 160 7.91 -2.72 -2.04
CA ILE A 160 6.96 -2.70 -3.15
C ILE A 160 7.67 -2.98 -4.49
N ASN A 161 8.89 -2.47 -4.68
CA ASN A 161 9.68 -2.69 -5.89
C ASN A 161 10.09 -4.15 -6.07
N THR A 162 10.20 -4.91 -4.98
CA THR A 162 10.54 -6.33 -5.02
C THR A 162 9.29 -7.20 -5.18
N ILE A 163 8.21 -6.85 -4.48
CA ILE A 163 7.00 -7.68 -4.43
C ILE A 163 6.16 -7.53 -5.69
N LEU A 164 5.90 -6.30 -6.15
CA LEU A 164 4.91 -6.05 -7.18
C LEU A 164 5.23 -6.71 -8.53
N PRO A 165 6.49 -6.74 -9.02
CA PRO A 165 6.86 -7.47 -10.24
C PRO A 165 6.67 -8.99 -10.17
N GLN A 166 6.54 -9.55 -8.96
CA GLN A 166 6.30 -10.98 -8.78
C GLN A 166 4.80 -11.34 -8.84
N LEU A 167 3.91 -10.35 -8.91
CA LEU A 167 2.46 -10.56 -9.00
C LEU A 167 1.94 -10.53 -10.44
N GLU A 168 2.83 -10.54 -11.43
CA GLU A 168 2.52 -10.70 -12.86
C GLU A 168 1.91 -12.08 -13.19
#